data_AF-A0A2T0R3N2-F1
#
_entry.id   AF-A0A2T0R3N2-F1
#
_cell.length_a   1.000
_cell.length_b   1.000
_cell.length_c   1.000
_cell.angle_alpha   90.00
_cell.angle_beta   90.00
_cell.angle_gamma   90.00
#
_symmetry.space_group_name_H-M   'P 1'
#
loop_
_entity.id
_entity.type
_entity.pdbx_description
1 polymer ?
#
loop_
_entity_poly.entity_id
_entity_poly.type
_entity_poly.pdbx_seq_one_letter_code
_entity_poly.pdbx_strand_id
1 'polypeptide(L)'
;MSEQPNRTAGQLVDELTSDTTQLVRAEIRKGQQELLGKAREASRGAALLGGAAVLGALAAGTSVAFVVRAVGKVVPPPTAAFLTTALYGAGAAALTAAGLQEVRRVGPLWPEETLASVREDVRAARHAG
;
A
#
# COMPACT_ATOMS: atom_id res chain seq x y z
N MET A 1 44.07 -31.83 44.02
CA MET A 1 44.13 -30.35 44.10
C MET A 1 44.17 -29.86 42.67
N SER A 2 43.01 -29.58 42.08
CA SER A 2 42.88 -29.17 40.67
C SER A 2 42.26 -27.78 40.70
N GLU A 3 43.03 -26.76 40.36
CA GLU A 3 42.57 -25.38 40.31
C GLU A 3 41.44 -25.24 39.28
N GLN A 4 40.27 -24.79 39.73
CA GLN A 4 39.20 -24.34 38.84
C GLN A 4 39.45 -22.85 38.56
N PRO A 5 39.70 -22.47 37.30
CA PRO A 5 39.96 -21.08 36.95
C PRO A 5 38.69 -20.27 37.19
N ASN A 6 38.82 -19.27 38.06
CA ASN A 6 37.80 -18.30 38.43
C ASN A 6 37.27 -17.63 37.15
N ARG A 7 36.04 -17.95 36.73
CA ARG A 7 35.37 -17.28 35.60
C ARG A 7 35.29 -15.79 35.92
N THR A 8 36.02 -14.98 35.17
CA THR A 8 36.08 -13.54 35.39
C THR A 8 34.77 -12.88 34.96
N ALA A 9 34.33 -11.84 35.68
CA ALA A 9 33.12 -11.07 35.37
C ALA A 9 33.06 -10.60 33.90
N GLY A 10 34.21 -10.44 33.25
CA GLY A 10 34.30 -10.15 31.81
C GLY A 10 33.72 -11.24 30.90
N GLN A 11 33.85 -12.53 31.24
CA GLN A 11 33.32 -13.63 30.42
C GLN A 11 31.78 -13.71 30.44
N LEU A 12 31.15 -13.34 31.57
CA LEU A 12 29.69 -13.29 31.69
C LEU A 12 29.08 -12.10 30.93
N VAL A 13 29.79 -10.97 30.88
CA VAL A 13 29.38 -9.80 30.08
C VAL A 13 29.52 -10.09 28.58
N ASP A 14 30.55 -10.84 28.18
CA ASP A 14 30.76 -11.24 26.78
C ASP A 14 29.70 -12.25 26.31
N GLU A 15 29.32 -13.23 27.14
CA GLU A 15 28.21 -14.17 26.86
C GLU A 15 26.86 -13.44 26.72
N LEU A 16 26.52 -12.53 27.64
CA LEU A 16 25.28 -11.75 27.57
C LEU A 16 25.23 -10.83 26.34
N THR A 17 26.37 -10.23 25.96
CA THR A 17 26.49 -9.39 24.76
C THR A 17 26.38 -10.22 23.48
N SER A 18 26.98 -11.41 23.47
CA SER A 18 26.87 -12.38 22.38
C SER A 18 25.42 -12.86 22.18
N ASP A 19 24.73 -13.23 23.26
CA ASP A 19 23.34 -13.71 23.21
C ASP A 19 22.37 -12.61 22.76
N THR A 20 22.53 -11.39 23.28
CA THR A 20 21.74 -10.24 22.85
C THR A 20 21.95 -9.94 21.36
N THR A 21 23.19 -10.04 20.88
CA THR A 21 23.51 -9.87 19.45
C THR A 21 22.86 -10.97 18.59
N GLN A 22 22.84 -12.21 19.06
CA GLN A 22 22.18 -13.31 18.38
C GLN A 22 20.66 -13.12 18.34
N LEU A 23 20.06 -12.66 19.43
CA LEU A 23 18.63 -12.38 19.52
C LEU A 23 18.20 -11.27 18.55
N VAL A 24 18.94 -10.16 18.51
CA VAL A 24 18.68 -9.05 17.57
C VAL A 24 18.76 -9.55 16.12
N ARG A 25 19.78 -10.35 15.78
CA ARG A 25 19.90 -10.95 14.43
C ARG A 25 18.75 -11.93 14.12
N ALA A 26 18.19 -12.60 15.13
CA ALA A 26 17.05 -13.49 14.95
C ALA A 26 15.77 -12.69 14.69
N GLU A 27 15.52 -11.63 15.45
CA GLU A 27 14.34 -10.78 15.28
C GLU A 27 14.36 -10.03 13.94
N ILE A 28 15.55 -9.56 13.50
CA ILE A 28 15.71 -8.99 12.15
C ILE A 28 15.34 -10.03 11.07
N ARG A 29 15.82 -11.27 11.19
CA ARG A 29 15.51 -12.33 10.21
C ARG A 29 14.03 -12.69 10.19
N LYS A 30 13.39 -12.74 11.36
CA LYS A 30 11.96 -12.98 11.49
C LYS A 30 11.14 -11.84 10.88
N GLY A 31 11.50 -10.59 11.18
CA GLY A 31 10.88 -9.42 10.57
C GLY A 31 11.04 -9.39 9.06
N GLN A 32 12.22 -9.73 8.53
CA GLN A 32 12.45 -9.86 7.08
C GLN A 32 11.53 -10.90 6.44
N GLN A 33 11.35 -12.06 7.08
CA GLN A 33 10.47 -13.12 6.56
C GLN A 33 9.00 -12.68 6.56
N GLU A 34 8.53 -12.04 7.64
CA GLU A 34 7.16 -11.53 7.71
C GLU A 34 6.92 -10.43 6.67
N LEU A 35 7.87 -9.50 6.52
CA LEU A 35 7.81 -8.43 5.51
C LEU A 35 7.81 -8.99 4.09
N LEU A 36 8.64 -10.00 3.80
CA LEU A 36 8.63 -10.69 2.50
C LEU A 36 7.29 -11.40 2.24
N GLY A 37 6.71 -12.03 3.25
CA GLY A 37 5.38 -12.64 3.18
C GLY A 37 4.31 -11.60 2.81
N LYS A 38 4.22 -10.51 3.58
CA LYS A 38 3.27 -9.41 3.34
C LYS A 38 3.50 -8.74 1.98
N ALA A 39 4.77 -8.52 1.60
CA ALA A 39 5.12 -7.95 0.30
C ALA A 39 4.72 -8.85 -0.87
N ARG A 40 4.83 -10.18 -0.71
CA ARG A 40 4.45 -11.14 -1.76
C ARG A 40 2.93 -11.19 -1.95
N GLU A 41 2.16 -11.16 -0.87
CA GLU A 41 0.70 -11.09 -0.94
C GLU A 41 0.23 -9.76 -1.52
N ALA A 42 0.78 -8.65 -1.04
CA ALA A 42 0.47 -7.31 -1.55
C ALA A 42 0.84 -7.17 -3.04
N SER A 43 1.99 -7.69 -3.46
CA SER A 43 2.42 -7.64 -4.87
C SER A 43 1.54 -8.49 -5.79
N ARG A 44 1.03 -9.64 -5.33
CA ARG A 44 0.06 -10.42 -6.11
C ARG A 44 -1.24 -9.66 -6.29
N GLY A 45 -1.74 -9.02 -5.22
CA GLY A 45 -2.92 -8.15 -5.30
C GLY A 45 -2.71 -6.98 -6.27
N ALA A 46 -1.56 -6.31 -6.18
CA ALA A 46 -1.20 -5.23 -7.08
C ALA A 46 -1.08 -5.68 -8.54
N ALA A 47 -0.51 -6.86 -8.80
CA ALA A 47 -0.40 -7.41 -10.15
C ALA A 47 -1.77 -7.74 -10.76
N LEU A 48 -2.68 -8.33 -9.98
CA LEU A 48 -4.03 -8.63 -10.43
C LEU A 48 -4.83 -7.35 -10.72
N LEU A 49 -4.76 -6.36 -9.82
CA LEU A 49 -5.40 -5.06 -10.03
C LEU A 49 -4.80 -4.30 -11.23
N GLY A 50 -3.48 -4.34 -11.39
CA GLY A 50 -2.81 -3.76 -12.56
C GLY A 50 -3.24 -4.42 -13.87
N GLY A 51 -3.28 -5.75 -13.92
CA GLY A 51 -3.79 -6.50 -15.07
C GLY A 51 -5.25 -6.20 -15.38
N ALA A 52 -6.11 -6.14 -14.35
CA ALA A 52 -7.51 -5.77 -14.49
C ALA A 52 -7.68 -4.34 -15.00
N ALA A 53 -6.86 -3.38 -14.55
CA ALA A 53 -6.88 -2.01 -15.04
C ALA A 53 -6.53 -1.93 -16.52
N VAL A 54 -5.49 -2.66 -16.97
CA VAL A 54 -5.09 -2.70 -18.39
C VAL A 54 -6.19 -3.33 -19.25
N LEU A 55 -6.70 -4.51 -18.87
CA LEU A 55 -7.76 -5.19 -19.62
C LEU A 55 -9.06 -4.37 -19.62
N GLY A 56 -9.40 -3.75 -18.49
CA GLY A 56 -10.54 -2.85 -18.35
C GLY A 56 -10.42 -1.63 -19.26
N ALA A 57 -9.23 -1.02 -19.35
CA ALA A 57 -8.99 0.10 -20.25
C ALA A 57 -9.12 -0.29 -21.74
N LEU A 58 -8.61 -1.46 -22.13
CA LEU A 58 -8.77 -1.98 -23.49
C LEU A 58 -10.23 -2.29 -23.82
N ALA A 59 -10.95 -2.93 -22.89
CA ALA A 59 -12.38 -3.20 -23.03
C ALA A 59 -13.17 -1.89 -23.16
N ALA A 60 -12.90 -0.90 -22.32
CA ALA A 60 -13.54 0.42 -22.40
C ALA A 60 -13.25 1.10 -23.74
N GLY A 61 -11.98 1.15 -24.18
CA GLY A 61 -11.61 1.77 -25.45
C GLY A 61 -12.27 1.12 -26.67
N THR A 62 -12.26 -0.22 -26.74
CA THR A 62 -12.90 -0.96 -27.84
C THR A 62 -14.42 -0.86 -27.82
N SER A 63 -15.02 -0.80 -26.63
CA SER A 63 -16.48 -0.69 -26.47
C SER A 63 -17.05 0.64 -26.98
N VAL A 64 -16.27 1.73 -27.04
CA VAL A 64 -16.73 3.02 -27.61
C VAL A 64 -17.17 2.84 -29.06
N ALA A 65 -16.32 2.25 -29.91
CA ALA A 65 -16.62 2.04 -31.32
C ALA A 65 -17.83 1.12 -31.50
N PHE A 66 -17.94 0.08 -30.67
CA PHE A 66 -19.09 -0.82 -30.66
C PHE A 66 -20.39 -0.09 -30.33
N VAL A 67 -20.42 0.68 -29.24
CA VAL A 67 -21.62 1.41 -28.80
C VAL A 67 -22.03 2.47 -29.81
N VAL A 68 -21.09 3.27 -30.33
CA VAL A 68 -21.40 4.27 -31.38
C VAL A 68 -22.02 3.59 -32.60
N ARG A 69 -21.48 2.45 -33.05
CA ARG A 69 -22.00 1.74 -34.22
C ARG A 69 -23.33 1.05 -33.95
N ALA A 70 -23.58 0.60 -32.72
CA ALA A 70 -24.86 0.03 -32.31
C ALA A 70 -25.95 1.11 -32.25
N VAL A 71 -25.69 2.23 -31.58
CA VAL A 71 -26.60 3.38 -31.47
C VAL A 71 -26.82 4.04 -32.83
N GLY A 72 -25.78 4.10 -33.67
CA GLY A 72 -25.86 4.61 -35.04
C GLY A 72 -26.79 3.83 -35.97
N LYS A 73 -27.31 2.66 -35.57
CA LYS A 73 -28.37 1.95 -36.33
C LYS A 73 -29.74 2.60 -36.18
N VAL A 74 -29.95 3.40 -35.13
CA VAL A 74 -31.26 4.00 -34.81
C VAL A 74 -31.28 5.53 -34.85
N VAL A 75 -30.11 6.19 -34.75
CA VAL A 75 -29.98 7.65 -34.82
C VAL A 75 -28.82 8.09 -35.72
N PRO A 76 -28.77 9.37 -36.17
CA PRO A 76 -27.66 9.87 -36.98
C PRO A 76 -26.29 9.73 -36.29
N PRO A 77 -25.20 9.56 -37.07
CA PRO A 77 -23.84 9.38 -36.53
C PRO A 77 -23.39 10.42 -35.49
N PRO A 78 -23.58 11.75 -35.68
CA PRO A 78 -23.16 12.71 -34.66
C PRO A 78 -23.93 12.56 -33.35
N THR A 79 -25.24 12.26 -33.44
CA THR A 79 -26.08 12.02 -32.27
C THR A 79 -25.65 10.75 -31.52
N ALA A 80 -25.32 9.68 -32.24
CA ALA A 80 -24.79 8.45 -31.64
C ALA A 80 -23.47 8.69 -30.90
N ALA A 81 -22.54 9.45 -31.50
CA ALA A 81 -21.27 9.80 -30.87
C ALA A 81 -21.48 10.66 -29.61
N PHE A 82 -22.40 11.63 -29.65
CA PHE A 82 -22.72 12.48 -28.51
C PHE A 82 -23.33 11.68 -27.35
N LEU A 83 -24.34 10.84 -27.62
CA LEU A 83 -24.97 10.01 -26.59
C LEU A 83 -23.99 9.02 -25.97
N THR A 84 -23.13 8.42 -26.79
CA THR A 84 -22.09 7.51 -26.29
C THR A 84 -21.10 8.25 -25.39
N THR A 85 -20.64 9.43 -25.82
CA THR A 85 -19.75 10.29 -25.01
C THR A 85 -20.42 10.68 -23.70
N ALA A 86 -21.69 11.07 -23.72
CA ALA A 86 -22.44 11.42 -22.53
C ALA A 86 -22.57 10.22 -21.57
N LEU A 87 -22.81 9.02 -22.08
CA LEU A 87 -22.90 7.79 -21.30
C LEU A 87 -21.58 7.48 -20.57
N TYR A 88 -20.47 7.41 -21.29
CA TYR A 88 -19.16 7.15 -20.67
C TYR A 88 -18.73 8.29 -19.74
N GLY A 89 -18.99 9.54 -20.12
CA GLY A 89 -18.71 10.72 -19.30
C GLY A 89 -19.46 10.71 -17.96
N ALA A 90 -20.75 10.38 -17.98
CA ALA A 90 -21.54 10.24 -16.76
C ALA A 90 -21.03 9.10 -15.87
N GLY A 91 -20.69 7.95 -16.47
CA GLY A 91 -20.08 6.83 -15.75
C GLY A 91 -18.74 7.20 -15.10
N ALA A 92 -17.86 7.88 -15.84
CA ALA A 92 -16.57 8.35 -15.34
C ALA A 92 -16.71 9.36 -14.20
N ALA A 93 -17.66 10.30 -14.31
CA ALA A 93 -17.97 11.26 -13.24
C ALA A 93 -18.47 10.55 -11.97
N ALA A 94 -19.37 9.58 -12.12
CA ALA A 94 -19.89 8.78 -11.00
C ALA A 94 -18.79 7.97 -10.31
N LEU A 95 -17.94 7.27 -11.07
CA LEU A 95 -16.81 6.51 -10.53
C LEU A 95 -15.80 7.41 -9.82
N THR A 96 -15.49 8.59 -10.39
CA THR A 96 -14.60 9.57 -9.76
C THR A 96 -15.17 10.06 -8.43
N ALA A 97 -16.46 10.38 -8.39
CA ALA A 97 -17.13 10.80 -7.17
C ALA A 97 -17.12 9.70 -6.10
N ALA A 98 -17.47 8.46 -6.47
CA ALA A 98 -17.46 7.32 -5.56
C ALA A 98 -16.05 7.00 -5.04
N GLY A 99 -15.05 6.99 -5.91
CA GLY A 99 -13.66 6.77 -5.54
C GLY A 99 -13.14 7.84 -4.58
N LEU A 100 -13.46 9.11 -4.84
CA LEU A 100 -13.10 10.20 -3.95
C LEU A 100 -13.80 10.09 -2.59
N GLN A 101 -15.06 9.64 -2.56
CA GLN A 101 -15.77 9.38 -1.30
C GLN A 101 -15.09 8.25 -0.51
N GLU A 102 -14.69 7.18 -1.16
CA GLU A 102 -14.04 6.05 -0.49
C GLU A 102 -12.66 6.44 0.06
N VAL A 103 -11.85 7.15 -0.72
CA VAL A 103 -10.56 7.70 -0.26
C VAL A 103 -10.75 8.62 0.95
N ARG A 104 -11.80 9.44 0.96
CA ARG A 104 -12.11 10.30 2.11
C ARG A 104 -12.58 9.52 3.34
N ARG A 105 -13.22 8.36 3.17
CA ARG A 105 -13.71 7.51 4.27
C ARG A 105 -12.62 6.73 4.99
N VAL A 106 -11.55 6.35 4.28
CA VAL A 106 -10.41 5.63 4.87
C VAL A 106 -9.66 6.49 5.91
N GLY A 107 -9.90 7.80 5.95
CA GLY A 107 -9.21 8.72 6.86
C GLY A 107 -7.73 8.90 6.46
N PRO A 108 -6.96 9.74 7.18
CA PRO A 108 -5.52 9.81 6.95
C PRO A 108 -4.91 8.40 7.12
N LEU A 109 -4.09 7.97 6.15
CA LEU A 109 -3.42 6.65 6.14
C LEU A 109 -2.48 6.42 7.34
N TRP A 110 -2.35 7.40 8.23
CA TRP A 110 -1.52 7.36 9.42
C TRP A 110 -2.42 7.30 10.65
N PRO A 111 -2.17 6.37 11.60
CA PRO A 111 -2.90 6.32 12.86
C PRO A 111 -2.82 7.67 13.57
N GLU A 112 -3.93 8.15 14.13
CA GLU A 112 -3.95 9.43 14.85
C GLU A 112 -2.95 9.47 16.00
N GLU A 113 -2.71 8.34 16.66
CA GLU A 113 -1.67 8.19 17.69
C GLU A 113 -0.26 8.42 17.14
N THR A 114 0.04 7.97 15.91
CA THR A 114 1.34 8.21 15.26
C THR A 114 1.52 9.69 14.91
N LEU A 115 0.45 10.37 14.53
CA LEU A 115 0.45 11.82 14.33
C LEU A 115 0.61 12.60 15.65
N ALA A 116 0.02 12.08 16.73
CA ALA A 116 0.15 12.66 18.07
C ALA A 116 1.58 12.52 18.60
N SER A 117 2.19 11.34 18.50
CA SER A 117 3.56 11.11 18.99
C SER A 117 4.58 11.93 18.21
N VAL A 118 4.47 12.01 16.88
CA VAL A 118 5.38 12.83 16.05
C VAL A 118 5.22 14.33 16.38
N ARG A 119 4.01 14.79 16.69
CA ARG A 119 3.80 16.18 17.14
C ARG A 119 4.42 16.46 18.50
N GLU A 120 4.36 15.49 19.40
CA GLU A 120 4.98 15.58 20.73
C GLU A 120 6.51 15.61 20.61
N ASP A 121 7.09 14.73 19.77
CA ASP A 121 8.53 14.69 19.50
C ASP A 121 9.04 16.01 18.88
N VAL A 122 8.30 16.58 17.93
CA VAL A 122 8.65 17.87 17.31
C VAL A 122 8.55 19.03 18.31
N ARG A 123 7.58 18.99 19.24
CA ARG A 123 7.49 19.99 20.32
C ARG A 123 8.63 19.87 21.30
N ALA A 124 8.98 18.65 21.71
CA ALA A 124 10.10 18.39 22.61
C ALA A 124 11.43 18.89 21.99
N ALA A 125 11.68 18.60 20.72
CA ALA A 125 12.87 19.05 20.00
C ALA A 125 12.94 20.60 19.86
N ARG A 126 11.80 21.27 19.73
CA ARG A 126 11.71 22.75 19.66
C ARG A 126 11.88 23.45 21.02
N HIS A 127 11.67 22.75 22.13
CA HIS A 127 11.86 23.30 23.48
C HIS A 127 13.24 22.96 24.07
N ALA A 128 13.99 22.03 23.45
CA ALA A 128 15.31 21.61 23.87
C ALA A 128 16.48 22.35 23.16
N GLY A 129 16.18 23.34 22.31
CA GLY A 129 17.16 24.21 21.65
C GLY A 129 16.83 25.68 21.85
#